data_AF-A0A1K2IUL6-F1
#
_entry.id   AF-A0A1K2IUL6-F1
#
_cell.length_a   1.000
_cell.length_b   1.000
_cell.length_c   1.000
_cell.angle_alpha   90.00
_cell.angle_beta   90.00
_cell.angle_gamma   90.00
#
_symmetry.space_group_name_H-M   'P 1'
#
loop_
_entity.id
_entity.type
_entity.pdbx_description
1 polymer ?
#
loop_
_entity_poly.entity_id
_entity_poly.type
_entity_poly.pdbx_seq_one_letter_code
_entity_poly.pdbx_strand_id
1 'polypeptide(L)'
;MKYLPLLIAFFVSCSFFAQKPVLHDLKDPKMHAGCYIDGKKNPVANLSEEGGALFNFKGKDETFPSIKGTKEYPEAFGNKTYKIYIKVIKSTKVEDSCIEENQYSIKIIYKKKAYFYTKKGMCGC
;
A
#
# COMPACT_ATOMS: atom_id res chain seq x y z
N MET A 1 -48.76 -7.66 3.60
CA MET A 1 -47.33 -7.25 3.63
C MET A 1 -46.49 -8.33 4.31
N LYS A 2 -46.23 -9.47 3.65
CA LYS A 2 -45.62 -10.66 4.29
C LYS A 2 -44.09 -10.80 4.10
N TYR A 3 -43.46 -9.90 3.35
CA TYR A 3 -42.03 -10.00 2.99
C TYR A 3 -41.16 -8.84 3.52
N LEU A 4 -41.75 -7.91 4.27
CA LEU A 4 -41.04 -6.78 4.85
C LEU A 4 -39.88 -7.16 5.78
N PRO A 5 -39.97 -8.18 6.66
CA PRO A 5 -38.83 -8.56 7.51
C PRO A 5 -37.68 -9.20 6.71
N LEU A 6 -37.97 -9.78 5.54
CA LEU A 6 -36.97 -10.40 4.67
C LEU A 6 -36.12 -9.34 3.94
N LEU A 7 -36.74 -8.22 3.56
CA LEU A 7 -36.05 -7.05 3.01
C LEU A 7 -35.13 -6.39 4.04
N ILE A 8 -35.58 -6.27 5.30
CA ILE A 8 -34.76 -5.71 6.38
C ILE A 8 -33.56 -6.62 6.68
N ALA A 9 -33.73 -7.95 6.70
CA ALA A 9 -32.62 -8.89 6.86
C ALA A 9 -31.58 -8.81 5.70
N PHE A 10 -32.04 -8.51 4.48
CA PHE A 10 -31.15 -8.29 3.33
C PHE A 10 -30.37 -6.97 3.44
N PHE A 11 -30.99 -5.90 3.96
CA PHE A 11 -30.28 -4.63 4.19
C PHE A 11 -29.30 -4.69 5.39
N VAL A 12 -29.57 -5.51 6.41
CA VAL A 12 -28.66 -5.70 7.56
C VAL A 12 -27.46 -6.58 7.21
N SER A 13 -27.59 -7.50 6.24
CA SER A 13 -26.46 -8.30 5.73
C SER A 13 -25.56 -7.54 4.74
N CYS A 14 -26.05 -6.43 4.16
CA CYS A 14 -25.22 -5.42 3.50
C CYS A 14 -24.43 -4.54 4.50
N SER A 15 -24.17 -5.05 5.70
CA SER A 15 -23.08 -4.60 6.55
C SER A 15 -21.80 -4.67 5.72
N PHE A 16 -21.44 -3.55 5.09
CA PHE A 16 -20.22 -3.36 4.31
C PHE A 16 -19.01 -3.78 5.16
N PHE A 17 -18.68 -5.07 5.12
CA PHE A 17 -17.37 -5.57 5.49
C PHE A 17 -16.42 -4.96 4.47
N ALA A 18 -15.92 -3.77 4.80
CA ALA A 18 -14.86 -3.14 4.04
C ALA A 18 -13.69 -4.13 4.02
N GLN A 19 -13.56 -4.83 2.90
CA GLN A 19 -12.50 -5.79 2.69
C GLN A 19 -11.18 -5.06 2.87
N LYS A 20 -10.27 -5.69 3.63
CA LYS A 20 -8.91 -5.18 3.83
C LYS A 20 -8.30 -4.87 2.45
N PRO A 21 -7.78 -3.66 2.21
CA PRO A 21 -7.25 -3.31 0.90
C PRO A 21 -6.12 -4.28 0.53
N VAL A 22 -6.14 -4.78 -0.68
CA VAL A 22 -5.11 -5.71 -1.16
C VAL A 22 -4.06 -4.91 -1.92
N LEU A 23 -2.80 -5.11 -1.56
CA LEU A 23 -1.65 -4.62 -2.32
C LEU A 23 -1.40 -5.63 -3.44
N HIS A 24 -1.87 -5.32 -4.64
CA HIS A 24 -1.60 -6.12 -5.81
C HIS A 24 -0.22 -5.80 -6.38
N ASP A 25 0.39 -6.78 -7.03
CA ASP A 25 1.59 -6.58 -7.81
C ASP A 25 1.33 -5.49 -8.87
N LEU A 26 2.33 -4.63 -9.08
CA LEU A 26 2.33 -3.65 -10.16
C LEU A 26 2.35 -4.38 -11.50
N LYS A 27 1.56 -3.89 -12.44
CA LYS A 27 1.53 -4.38 -13.83
C LYS A 27 2.73 -3.88 -14.60
N ASP A 28 3.10 -2.62 -14.38
CA ASP A 28 4.29 -1.97 -14.90
C ASP A 28 5.02 -1.28 -13.73
N PRO A 29 5.96 -1.97 -13.08
CA PRO A 29 6.62 -1.46 -11.88
C PRO A 29 7.58 -0.30 -12.13
N LYS A 30 7.91 0.01 -13.40
CA LYS A 30 8.92 0.99 -13.81
C LYS A 30 10.19 0.88 -12.96
N MET A 31 11.01 -0.12 -13.24
CA MET A 31 12.16 -0.45 -12.40
C MET A 31 13.39 0.39 -12.78
N HIS A 32 13.48 1.61 -12.24
CA HIS A 32 14.68 2.46 -12.23
C HIS A 32 15.39 2.43 -10.87
N ALA A 33 16.47 3.19 -10.68
CA ALA A 33 17.11 3.32 -9.36
C ALA A 33 16.10 3.86 -8.33
N GLY A 34 15.88 3.17 -7.21
CA GLY A 34 14.82 3.52 -6.27
C GLY A 34 14.51 2.48 -5.20
N CYS A 35 13.41 2.72 -4.49
CA CYS A 35 12.90 1.91 -3.40
C CYS A 35 11.61 1.18 -3.80
N TYR A 36 11.56 -0.11 -3.52
CA TYR A 36 10.49 -1.02 -3.91
C TYR A 36 9.97 -1.81 -2.71
N ILE A 37 8.70 -2.20 -2.75
CA ILE A 37 8.10 -3.12 -1.79
C ILE A 37 7.72 -4.41 -2.53
N ASP A 38 8.15 -5.55 -2.00
CA ASP A 38 8.02 -6.84 -2.67
C ASP A 38 6.57 -7.33 -2.73
N GLY A 39 6.19 -7.80 -3.92
CA GLY A 39 4.98 -8.57 -4.15
C GLY A 39 5.24 -10.04 -4.34
N LYS A 40 4.33 -10.71 -5.05
CA LYS A 40 4.44 -12.15 -5.30
C LYS A 40 5.30 -12.45 -6.53
N LYS A 41 5.11 -11.67 -7.60
CA LYS A 41 5.82 -11.76 -8.87
C LYS A 41 6.54 -10.46 -9.20
N ASN A 42 5.85 -9.32 -9.03
CA ASN A 42 6.41 -7.98 -9.21
C ASN A 42 6.31 -7.20 -7.90
N PRO A 43 7.01 -6.06 -7.74
CA PRO A 43 6.81 -5.15 -6.62
C PRO A 43 5.34 -4.75 -6.49
N VAL A 44 4.83 -4.60 -5.26
CA VAL A 44 3.50 -4.01 -5.00
C VAL A 44 3.54 -2.49 -4.92
N ALA A 45 4.74 -1.92 -4.78
CA ALA A 45 4.94 -0.49 -4.78
C ALA A 45 6.33 -0.10 -5.31
N ASN A 46 6.39 1.03 -6.00
CA ASN A 46 7.61 1.78 -6.28
C ASN A 46 7.48 3.13 -5.55
N LEU A 47 8.39 3.39 -4.61
CA LEU A 47 8.38 4.56 -3.73
C LEU A 47 9.20 5.74 -4.28
N SER A 48 9.81 5.57 -5.45
CA SER A 48 10.79 6.49 -6.04
C SER A 48 10.33 7.07 -7.38
N GLU A 49 9.02 7.17 -7.59
CA GLU A 49 8.45 7.75 -8.81
C GLU A 49 8.45 9.28 -8.73
N GLU A 50 8.68 9.92 -9.87
CA GLU A 50 8.51 11.36 -9.96
C GLU A 50 7.05 11.74 -9.64
N GLY A 51 6.88 12.57 -8.60
CA GLY A 51 5.56 13.02 -8.15
C GLY A 51 4.86 12.10 -7.14
N GLY A 52 5.46 11.00 -6.68
CA GLY A 52 4.92 10.20 -5.59
C GLY A 52 5.38 8.74 -5.58
N ALA A 53 4.45 7.83 -5.28
CA ALA A 53 4.69 6.39 -5.27
C ALA A 53 3.63 5.65 -6.09
N LEU A 54 4.02 4.62 -6.83
CA LEU A 54 3.09 3.74 -7.55
C LEU A 54 2.56 2.66 -6.61
N PHE A 55 1.25 2.45 -6.60
CA PHE A 55 0.59 1.34 -5.95
C PHE A 55 -0.52 0.77 -6.83
N ASN A 56 -0.90 -0.49 -6.57
CA ASN A 56 -2.03 -1.13 -7.22
C ASN A 56 -3.01 -1.71 -6.18
N PHE A 57 -4.12 -0.99 -5.94
CA PHE A 57 -5.17 -1.43 -5.01
C PHE A 57 -6.42 -1.97 -5.70
N LYS A 58 -6.59 -1.71 -7.00
CA LYS A 58 -7.82 -1.99 -7.75
C LYS A 58 -7.58 -2.78 -9.04
N GLY A 59 -6.41 -3.41 -9.17
CA GLY A 59 -5.98 -4.08 -10.39
C GLY A 59 -5.48 -3.12 -11.48
N LYS A 60 -5.13 -1.88 -11.10
CA LYS A 60 -4.50 -0.87 -11.96
C LYS A 60 -3.44 -0.14 -11.15
N ASP A 61 -2.33 0.16 -11.79
CA ASP A 61 -1.25 0.94 -11.20
C ASP A 61 -1.65 2.41 -11.20
N GLU A 62 -1.53 3.05 -10.04
CA GLU A 62 -1.91 4.42 -9.80
C GLU A 62 -0.79 5.13 -9.04
N THR A 63 -0.47 6.36 -9.42
CA THR A 63 0.48 7.20 -8.68
C THR A 63 -0.23 7.87 -7.51
N PHE A 64 0.35 7.74 -6.33
CA PHE A 64 -0.09 8.35 -5.09
C PHE A 64 0.87 9.47 -4.73
N PRO A 65 0.43 10.74 -4.81
CA PRO A 65 1.26 11.89 -4.44
C PRO A 65 1.78 11.80 -3.00
N SER A 66 2.99 12.31 -2.81
CA SER A 66 3.58 12.47 -1.48
C SER A 66 2.73 13.45 -0.66
N ILE A 67 2.51 13.09 0.61
CA ILE A 67 1.84 13.93 1.60
C ILE A 67 2.75 14.08 2.82
N LYS A 68 2.39 14.98 3.74
CA LYS A 68 3.15 15.16 4.98
C LYS A 68 3.15 13.87 5.81
N GLY A 69 4.35 13.30 6.01
CA GLY A 69 4.59 12.19 6.92
C GLY A 69 4.47 12.57 8.40
N THR A 70 4.73 11.59 9.26
CA THR A 70 4.75 11.75 10.72
C THR A 70 6.11 11.34 11.28
N LYS A 71 6.36 11.61 12.56
CA LYS A 71 7.58 11.14 13.25
C LYS A 71 7.68 9.60 13.24
N GLU A 72 6.55 8.91 13.29
CA GLU A 72 6.52 7.45 13.29
C GLU A 72 6.63 6.87 11.87
N TYR A 73 6.03 7.54 10.89
CA TYR A 73 6.02 7.14 9.47
C TYR A 73 6.51 8.30 8.60
N PRO A 74 7.83 8.37 8.32
CA PRO A 74 8.43 9.49 7.61
C PRO A 74 7.97 9.56 6.15
N GLU A 75 7.70 8.41 5.53
CA GLU A 75 7.18 8.32 4.18
C GLU A 75 5.66 8.21 4.20
N ALA A 76 4.98 9.10 3.48
CA ALA A 76 3.53 9.08 3.39
C ALA A 76 3.05 9.52 2.00
N PHE A 77 2.07 8.79 1.48
CA PHE A 77 1.49 8.98 0.15
C PHE A 77 -0.03 8.94 0.25
N GLY A 78 -0.74 9.61 -0.66
CA GLY A 78 -2.19 9.55 -0.61
C GLY A 78 -2.91 10.16 -1.80
N ASN A 79 -4.13 9.68 -2.00
CA ASN A 79 -5.11 10.27 -2.91
C ASN A 79 -6.42 10.52 -2.15
N LYS A 80 -7.50 10.83 -2.88
CA LYS A 80 -8.83 11.06 -2.26
C LYS A 80 -9.37 9.86 -1.47
N THR A 81 -8.88 8.66 -1.75
CA THR A 81 -9.43 7.40 -1.22
C THR A 81 -8.52 6.75 -0.16
N TYR A 82 -7.21 6.76 -0.38
CA TYR A 82 -6.24 6.08 0.48
C TYR A 82 -5.21 7.07 1.03
N LYS A 83 -4.78 6.82 2.28
CA LYS A 83 -3.53 7.38 2.83
C LYS A 83 -2.64 6.23 3.23
N ILE A 84 -1.40 6.26 2.80
CA ILE A 84 -0.43 5.18 2.93
C ILE A 84 0.75 5.75 3.69
N TYR A 85 1.14 5.10 4.78
CA TYR A 85 2.23 5.50 5.65
C TYR A 85 3.23 4.36 5.70
N ILE A 86 4.50 4.65 5.45
CA ILE A 86 5.56 3.65 5.34
C ILE A 86 6.71 4.03 6.29
N LYS A 87 7.27 3.00 6.93
CA LYS A 87 8.45 3.11 7.78
C LYS A 87 9.34 1.89 7.57
N VAL A 88 10.61 2.12 7.30
CA VAL A 88 11.62 1.05 7.36
C VAL A 88 11.82 0.65 8.82
N ILE A 89 11.64 -0.64 9.13
CA ILE A 89 11.83 -1.20 10.48
C ILE A 89 13.09 -2.05 10.61
N LYS A 90 13.64 -2.53 9.49
CA LYS A 90 14.93 -3.21 9.41
C LYS A 90 15.55 -2.90 8.05
N SER A 91 16.85 -2.62 8.01
CA SER A 91 17.63 -2.45 6.78
C SER A 91 18.90 -3.29 6.88
N THR A 92 19.31 -3.91 5.78
CA THR A 92 20.55 -4.68 5.67
C THR A 92 21.19 -4.37 4.33
N LYS A 93 22.40 -3.79 4.36
CA LYS A 93 23.15 -3.49 3.16
C LYS A 93 23.75 -4.76 2.58
N VAL A 94 23.57 -4.97 1.28
CA VAL A 94 24.19 -6.08 0.55
C VAL A 94 25.65 -5.71 0.25
N GLU A 95 26.57 -6.60 0.61
CA GLU A 95 28.02 -6.42 0.45
C GLU A 95 28.38 -6.12 -1.02
N ASP A 96 29.33 -5.21 -1.23
CA ASP A 96 29.80 -4.76 -2.55
C ASP A 96 28.69 -4.28 -3.52
N SER A 97 27.57 -3.80 -2.99
CA SER A 97 26.48 -3.22 -3.79
C SER A 97 25.93 -1.93 -3.18
N CYS A 98 25.17 -1.18 -3.97
CA CYS A 98 24.35 -0.07 -3.48
C CYS A 98 22.94 -0.50 -3.07
N ILE A 99 22.67 -1.81 -3.00
CA ILE A 99 21.37 -2.36 -2.64
C ILE A 99 21.27 -2.53 -1.12
N GLU A 100 20.15 -2.06 -0.58
CA GLU A 100 19.72 -2.28 0.80
C GLU A 100 18.44 -3.12 0.80
N GLU A 101 18.49 -4.28 1.44
CA GLU A 101 17.30 -5.07 1.73
C GLU A 101 16.57 -4.46 2.94
N ASN A 102 15.30 -4.14 2.75
CA ASN A 102 14.47 -3.46 3.74
C ASN A 102 13.28 -4.30 4.17
N GLN A 103 12.89 -4.15 5.43
CA GLN A 103 11.59 -4.57 5.94
C GLN A 103 10.79 -3.33 6.27
N TYR A 104 9.61 -3.20 5.68
CA TYR A 104 8.71 -2.07 5.81
C TYR A 104 7.53 -2.40 6.72
N SER A 105 7.20 -1.49 7.63
CA SER A 105 5.89 -1.39 8.26
C SER A 105 5.02 -0.43 7.46
N ILE A 106 3.88 -0.92 6.99
CA ILE A 106 2.97 -0.18 6.10
C ILE A 106 1.62 -0.05 6.79
N LYS A 107 1.16 1.18 6.96
CA LYS A 107 -0.17 1.52 7.47
C LYS A 107 -0.99 2.17 6.37
N ILE A 108 -2.12 1.56 6.02
CA ILE A 108 -3.04 2.05 5.00
C ILE A 108 -4.34 2.49 5.69
N ILE A 109 -4.71 3.75 5.51
CA ILE A 109 -6.02 4.27 5.92
C ILE A 109 -6.94 4.25 4.71
N TYR A 110 -8.03 3.50 4.82
CA TYR A 110 -9.08 3.39 3.82
C TYR A 110 -10.46 3.39 4.49
N LYS A 111 -11.37 4.26 4.02
CA LYS A 111 -12.74 4.41 4.60
C LYS A 111 -12.73 4.57 6.13
N LYS A 112 -11.86 5.44 6.67
CA LYS A 112 -11.66 5.71 8.11
C LYS A 112 -11.16 4.52 8.94
N LYS A 113 -10.80 3.39 8.32
CA LYS A 113 -10.19 2.24 8.98
C LYS A 113 -8.70 2.18 8.65
N ALA A 114 -7.88 1.78 9.61
CA ALA A 114 -6.46 1.58 9.43
C ALA A 114 -6.15 0.09 9.29
N TYR A 115 -5.26 -0.24 8.35
CA TYR A 115 -4.83 -1.60 8.05
C TYR A 115 -3.31 -1.64 8.04
N PHE A 116 -2.75 -2.67 8.66
CA PHE A 116 -1.31 -2.82 8.85
C PHE A 116 -0.77 -4.02 8.07
N TYR A 117 0.43 -3.85 7.54
CA TYR A 117 1.15 -4.83 6.76
C TYR A 117 2.63 -4.74 7.11
N THR A 118 3.31 -5.87 6.97
CA THR A 118 4.76 -5.94 7.00
C THR A 118 5.21 -6.64 5.73
N LYS A 119 6.10 -5.99 4.99
CA LYS A 119 6.58 -6.46 3.70
C LYS A 119 8.08 -6.25 3.60
N LYS A 120 8.75 -7.14 2.87
CA LYS A 120 10.13 -6.91 2.45
C LYS A 120 10.14 -5.98 1.24
N GLY A 121 11.32 -5.49 0.91
CA GLY A 121 11.59 -4.73 -0.29
C GLY A 121 13.06 -4.38 -0.38
N MET A 122 13.40 -3.51 -1.30
CA MET A 122 14.78 -3.10 -1.54
C MET A 122 14.84 -1.64 -1.90
N CYS A 123 15.91 -0.96 -1.49
CA CYS A 123 16.29 0.35 -2.02
C CYS A 123 17.65 0.20 -2.69
N GLY A 124 17.84 0.78 -3.87
CA GLY A 124 19.12 0.68 -4.56
C GLY A 124 19.32 1.70 -5.66
N CYS A 125 20.57 1.75 -6.11
CA CYS A 125 20.97 2.31 -7.38
C CYS A 125 21.07 1.18 -8.41
#